data_AF-E0TC30-F1
#
_entry.id   AF-E0TC30-F1
#
_cell.length_a   1.000
_cell.length_b   1.000
_cell.length_c   1.000
_cell.angle_alpha   90.00
_cell.angle_beta   90.00
_cell.angle_gamma   90.00
#
_symmetry.space_group_name_H-M   'P 1'
#
loop_
_entity.id
_entity.type
_entity.pdbx_description
1 polymer ?
#
loop_
_entity_poly.entity_id
_entity_poly.type
_entity_poly.pdbx_seq_one_letter_code
_entity_poly.pdbx_strand_id
1 'polypeptide(L)'
;MFDFLFNLEGRISRKGYLLGYLLPYFLVPLVSASLPFGSLAGFLYLWPSFVAVPIKRFHDMGVSGWYQMGVIVLLFLAGLVSFQGVVDRLPQNDFDAMWEMLNDPAVVSRLMEEAPRFALGQGLLYLVLIAQFFLFALKPGDRGRNRYGNDPLNDGRGFAD
;
A
#
# COMPACT_ATOMS: atom_id res chain seq x y z
N MET A 1 -3.31 14.65 14.17
CA MET A 1 -3.57 13.36 13.49
C MET A 1 -3.64 13.52 11.97
N PHE A 2 -4.28 14.58 11.46
CA PHE A 2 -4.27 14.88 10.02
C PHE A 2 -2.86 15.15 9.48
N ASP A 3 -2.05 15.98 10.15
CA ASP A 3 -0.66 16.23 9.73
C ASP A 3 0.17 14.95 9.62
N PHE A 4 -0.09 13.97 10.49
CA PHE A 4 0.58 12.68 10.45
C PHE A 4 0.29 11.89 9.16
N LEU A 5 -0.93 11.97 8.64
CA LEU A 5 -1.35 11.23 7.44
C LEU A 5 -0.94 11.92 6.13
N PHE A 6 -0.69 13.24 6.16
CA PHE A 6 -0.43 14.03 4.95
C PHE A 6 1.00 14.60 4.86
N ASN A 7 1.71 14.77 5.97
CA ASN A 7 3.13 15.15 5.98
C ASN A 7 4.04 13.93 5.73
N LEU A 8 5.15 14.11 5.02
CA LEU A 8 6.18 13.09 4.80
C LEU A 8 7.29 13.11 5.87
N GLU A 9 7.39 14.20 6.63
CA GLU A 9 8.38 14.37 7.69
C GLU A 9 8.01 13.59 8.95
N GLY A 10 9.03 13.32 9.76
CA GLY A 10 8.90 12.57 10.99
C GLY A 10 9.08 11.05 10.83
N ARG A 11 8.73 10.35 11.90
CA ARG A 11 8.97 8.93 12.12
C ARG A 11 7.76 8.26 12.74
N ILE A 12 7.54 7.02 12.37
CA ILE A 12 6.53 6.15 12.98
C ILE A 12 7.19 4.86 13.43
N SER A 13 7.04 4.55 14.71
CA SER A 13 7.52 3.29 15.29
C SER A 13 6.77 2.09 14.71
N ARG A 14 7.32 0.88 14.89
CA ARG A 14 6.57 -0.36 14.61
C ARG A 14 5.23 -0.40 15.36
N LYS A 15 5.20 0.02 16.63
CA LYS A 15 3.97 0.07 17.45
C LYS A 15 2.95 1.03 16.84
N GLY A 16 3.38 2.23 16.47
CA GLY A 16 2.55 3.23 15.80
C GLY A 16 2.00 2.74 14.47
N TYR A 17 2.82 2.02 13.69
CA TYR A 17 2.39 1.43 12.42
C TYR A 17 1.34 0.35 12.59
N LEU A 18 1.56 -0.60 13.50
CA LEU A 18 0.62 -1.69 13.74
C LEU A 18 -0.70 -1.19 14.35
N LEU A 19 -0.61 -0.41 15.44
CA LEU A 19 -1.78 -0.04 16.24
C LEU A 19 -2.44 1.25 15.77
N GLY A 20 -1.64 2.25 15.38
CA GLY A 20 -2.15 3.57 15.03
C GLY A 20 -2.45 3.75 13.54
N TYR A 21 -1.97 2.85 12.67
CA TYR A 21 -2.26 2.89 11.24
C TYR A 21 -2.95 1.62 10.73
N LEU A 22 -2.31 0.45 10.82
CA LEU A 22 -2.85 -0.79 10.22
C LEU A 22 -4.16 -1.24 10.86
N LEU A 23 -4.28 -1.19 12.19
CA LEU A 23 -5.52 -1.57 12.87
C LEU A 23 -6.70 -0.69 12.41
N PRO A 24 -6.63 0.66 12.47
CA PRO A 24 -7.65 1.53 11.86
C PRO A 24 -7.87 1.25 10.38
N TYR A 25 -6.81 0.99 9.61
CA TYR A 25 -6.89 0.71 8.18
C TYR A 25 -7.78 -0.51 7.86
N PHE A 26 -7.71 -1.57 8.65
CA PHE A 26 -8.60 -2.73 8.48
C PHE A 26 -10.01 -2.51 9.04
N LEU A 27 -10.15 -1.68 10.09
CA LEU A 27 -11.44 -1.46 10.74
C LEU A 27 -12.34 -0.47 10.00
N VAL A 28 -11.78 0.60 9.41
CA VAL A 28 -12.58 1.64 8.74
C VAL A 28 -13.38 1.09 7.55
N PRO A 29 -12.82 0.27 6.64
CA PRO A 29 -13.57 -0.33 5.54
C PRO A 29 -14.75 -1.20 5.99
N LEU A 30 -14.64 -1.91 7.12
CA LEU A 30 -15.73 -2.71 7.67
C LEU A 30 -16.94 -1.84 8.08
N VAL A 31 -16.69 -0.59 8.46
CA VAL A 31 -17.72 0.37 8.86
C VAL A 31 -18.20 1.21 7.66
N SER A 32 -17.28 1.58 6.75
CA SER A 32 -17.55 2.49 5.64
C SER A 32 -18.17 1.83 4.41
N ALA A 33 -18.20 0.49 4.31
CA ALA A 33 -18.89 -0.25 3.25
C ALA A 33 -20.39 0.08 3.10
N SER A 34 -20.97 0.74 4.10
CA SER A 34 -22.37 1.19 4.12
C SER A 34 -22.59 2.62 3.59
N LEU A 35 -21.54 3.36 3.23
CA LEU A 35 -21.62 4.78 2.87
C LEU A 35 -21.53 5.01 1.35
N PRO A 36 -22.31 5.96 0.79
CA PRO A 36 -22.36 6.22 -0.66
C PRO A 36 -21.12 6.95 -1.21
N PHE A 37 -20.04 7.10 -0.42
CA PHE A 37 -18.83 7.84 -0.77
C PHE A 37 -17.55 6.97 -0.86
N GLY A 38 -17.70 5.65 -1.01
CA GLY A 38 -16.57 4.70 -0.98
C GLY A 38 -15.42 5.03 -1.93
N SER A 39 -15.71 5.61 -3.11
CA SER A 39 -14.69 5.96 -4.11
C SER A 39 -13.81 7.16 -3.73
N LEU A 40 -14.38 8.21 -3.11
CA LEU A 40 -13.64 9.38 -2.62
C LEU A 40 -12.82 9.06 -1.37
N ALA A 41 -13.37 8.23 -0.48
CA ALA A 41 -12.65 7.73 0.68
C ALA A 41 -11.42 6.93 0.27
N GLY A 42 -11.53 6.09 -0.78
CA GLY A 42 -10.40 5.33 -1.33
C GLY A 42 -9.23 6.22 -1.78
N PHE A 43 -9.51 7.36 -2.43
CA PHE A 43 -8.46 8.29 -2.87
C PHE A 43 -7.72 8.97 -1.71
N LEU A 44 -8.45 9.39 -0.68
CA LEU A 44 -7.85 9.92 0.55
C LEU A 44 -7.07 8.87 1.34
N TYR A 45 -7.40 7.58 1.14
CA TYR A 45 -6.69 6.45 1.72
C TYR A 45 -5.40 6.08 0.97
N LEU A 46 -5.30 6.32 -0.34
CA LEU A 46 -4.09 5.99 -1.11
C LEU A 46 -2.86 6.74 -0.59
N TRP A 47 -2.99 8.04 -0.29
CA TRP A 47 -1.84 8.86 0.10
C TRP A 47 -1.19 8.40 1.41
N PRO A 48 -1.92 8.26 2.54
CA PRO A 48 -1.31 7.75 3.77
C PRO A 48 -0.77 6.33 3.61
N SER A 49 -1.47 5.48 2.86
CA SER A 49 -1.15 4.05 2.75
C SER A 49 0.09 3.76 1.92
N PHE A 50 0.27 4.47 0.81
CA PHE A 50 1.35 4.19 -0.14
C PHE A 50 2.48 5.20 -0.09
N VAL A 51 2.32 6.34 0.58
CA VAL A 51 3.31 7.42 0.55
C VAL A 51 3.73 7.82 1.96
N ALA A 52 2.86 8.49 2.72
CA ALA A 52 3.28 9.13 3.96
C ALA A 52 3.72 8.13 5.04
N VAL A 53 2.93 7.08 5.31
CA VAL A 53 3.26 6.11 6.37
C VAL A 53 4.48 5.27 6.01
N PRO A 54 4.61 4.70 4.79
CA PRO A 54 5.81 3.99 4.38
C PRO A 54 7.09 4.83 4.48
N ILE A 55 7.04 6.09 4.03
CA ILE A 55 8.19 7.01 4.12
C ILE A 55 8.62 7.20 5.58
N LYS A 56 7.68 7.46 6.49
CA LYS A 56 7.98 7.60 7.91
C LYS A 56 8.48 6.31 8.55
N ARG A 57 8.07 5.13 8.05
CA ARG A 57 8.65 3.84 8.48
C ARG A 57 10.08 3.68 8.01
N PHE A 58 10.39 4.08 6.78
CA PHE A 58 11.76 4.11 6.30
C PHE A 58 12.63 5.09 7.11
N HIS A 59 12.11 6.28 7.42
CA HIS A 59 12.77 7.25 8.31
C HIS A 59 13.01 6.69 9.72
N ASP A 60 12.04 5.96 10.27
CA ASP A 60 12.21 5.32 11.57
C ASP A 60 13.34 4.28 11.54
N MET A 61 13.52 3.57 10.43
CA MET A 61 14.63 2.64 10.21
C MET A 61 15.95 3.31 9.80
N GLY A 62 16.06 4.64 9.90
CA GLY A 62 17.28 5.39 9.58
C GLY A 62 17.57 5.58 8.09
N VAL A 63 16.74 5.02 7.22
CA VAL A 63 16.95 5.04 5.77
C VAL A 63 16.08 6.10 5.09
N SER A 64 16.33 6.35 3.81
CA SER A 64 15.60 7.38 3.06
C SER A 64 14.18 6.97 2.69
N GLY A 65 13.23 7.91 2.72
CA GLY A 65 11.91 7.73 2.14
C GLY A 65 11.94 7.34 0.66
N TRP A 66 13.01 7.63 -0.07
CA TRP A 66 13.18 7.25 -1.48
C TRP A 66 13.12 5.74 -1.74
N TYR A 67 13.38 4.90 -0.74
CA TYR A 67 13.13 3.45 -0.88
C TYR A 67 11.67 3.13 -1.19
N GLN A 68 10.72 3.98 -0.75
CA GLN A 68 9.32 3.83 -1.11
C GLN A 68 9.07 4.05 -2.60
N MET A 69 9.84 4.91 -3.28
CA MET A 69 9.74 5.05 -4.73
C MET A 69 10.11 3.75 -5.44
N GLY A 70 11.13 3.04 -4.95
CA GLY A 70 11.48 1.71 -5.44
C GLY A 70 10.32 0.72 -5.31
N VAL A 71 9.63 0.72 -4.17
CA VAL A 71 8.43 -0.11 -3.96
C VAL A 71 7.32 0.26 -4.93
N ILE A 72 7.03 1.56 -5.10
CA ILE A 72 6.00 2.05 -6.03
C ILE A 72 6.32 1.63 -7.47
N VAL A 73 7.58 1.74 -7.90
CA VAL A 73 8.00 1.29 -9.24
C VAL A 73 7.80 -0.22 -9.40
N LEU A 74 8.16 -1.04 -8.40
CA LEU A 74 7.92 -2.49 -8.45
C LEU A 74 6.43 -2.82 -8.55
N LEU A 75 5.58 -2.14 -7.79
CA LEU A 75 4.13 -2.28 -7.86
C LEU A 75 3.61 -1.88 -9.25
N PHE A 76 4.07 -0.75 -9.79
CA PHE A 76 3.67 -0.28 -11.11
C PHE A 76 4.05 -1.30 -12.21
N LEU A 77 5.28 -1.81 -12.19
CA LEU A 77 5.74 -2.81 -13.16
C LEU A 77 4.95 -4.13 -13.05
N ALA A 78 4.68 -4.60 -11.82
CA ALA A 78 3.85 -5.78 -11.61
C ALA A 78 2.41 -5.57 -12.11
N GLY A 79 1.86 -4.37 -11.90
CA GLY A 79 0.59 -3.93 -12.47
C GLY A 79 0.57 -3.95 -13.99
N LEU A 80 1.63 -3.45 -14.66
CA LEU A 80 1.75 -3.52 -16.12
C LEU A 80 1.79 -4.96 -16.65
N VAL A 81 2.51 -5.85 -15.97
CA VAL A 81 2.54 -7.28 -16.34
C VAL A 81 1.15 -7.90 -16.21
N SER A 82 0.43 -7.58 -15.13
CA SER A 82 -0.94 -8.06 -14.93
C SER A 82 -1.87 -7.51 -16.02
N PHE A 83 -1.81 -6.20 -16.27
CA PHE A 83 -2.61 -5.53 -17.29
C PHE A 83 -2.38 -6.11 -18.69
N GLN A 84 -1.13 -6.39 -19.07
CA GLN A 84 -0.84 -7.04 -20.36
C GLN A 84 -1.53 -8.42 -20.47
N GLY A 85 -1.59 -9.18 -19.38
CA GLY A 85 -2.29 -10.47 -19.36
C GLY A 85 -3.79 -10.37 -19.62
N VAL A 86 -4.41 -9.24 -19.27
CA VAL A 86 -5.81 -8.93 -19.59
C VAL A 86 -5.94 -8.54 -21.07
N VAL A 87 -5.08 -7.62 -21.54
CA VAL A 87 -5.09 -7.15 -22.93
C VAL A 87 -4.88 -8.29 -23.93
N ASP A 88 -4.00 -9.24 -23.61
CA ASP A 88 -3.74 -10.43 -24.44
C ASP A 88 -5.00 -11.30 -24.69
N ARG A 89 -6.08 -11.08 -23.92
CA ARG A 89 -7.35 -11.82 -24.01
C ARG A 89 -8.53 -11.01 -24.48
N LEU A 90 -8.35 -9.72 -24.74
CA LEU A 90 -9.41 -8.88 -25.29
C LEU A 90 -9.43 -9.02 -26.82
N PRO A 91 -10.51 -9.56 -27.42
CA PRO A 91 -10.56 -9.75 -28.87
C PRO A 91 -10.66 -8.44 -29.67
N GLN A 92 -10.94 -7.28 -29.06
CA GLN A 92 -11.22 -6.02 -29.80
C GLN A 92 -10.69 -4.70 -29.18
N ASN A 93 -9.74 -4.72 -28.23
CA ASN A 93 -9.33 -3.50 -27.49
C ASN A 93 -10.51 -2.70 -26.90
N ASP A 94 -11.58 -3.40 -26.54
CA ASP A 94 -12.78 -2.82 -25.98
C ASP A 94 -12.57 -2.59 -24.48
N PHE A 95 -12.41 -1.31 -24.12
CA PHE A 95 -12.18 -0.90 -22.73
C PHE A 95 -13.40 -1.16 -21.83
N ASP A 96 -14.62 -1.08 -22.37
CA ASP A 96 -15.84 -1.33 -21.61
C ASP A 96 -15.97 -2.82 -21.32
N ALA A 97 -15.70 -3.67 -22.32
CA ALA A 97 -15.63 -5.11 -22.14
C ALA A 97 -14.54 -5.50 -21.12
N MET A 98 -13.38 -4.84 -21.15
CA MET A 98 -12.33 -5.06 -20.15
C MET A 98 -12.79 -4.69 -18.73
N TRP A 99 -13.48 -3.55 -18.60
CA TRP A 99 -13.96 -3.07 -17.31
C TRP A 99 -15.02 -4.00 -16.72
N GLU A 100 -15.97 -4.46 -17.54
CA GLU A 100 -16.95 -5.47 -17.12
C GLU A 100 -16.26 -6.78 -16.73
N MET A 101 -15.28 -7.21 -17.52
CA MET A 101 -14.50 -8.43 -17.27
C MET A 101 -13.77 -8.40 -15.92
N LEU A 102 -13.16 -7.28 -15.56
CA LEU A 102 -12.41 -7.15 -14.30
C LEU A 102 -13.30 -6.97 -13.07
N ASN A 103 -14.56 -6.59 -13.26
CA ASN A 103 -15.53 -6.47 -12.16
C ASN A 103 -16.32 -7.77 -11.90
N ASP A 104 -16.25 -8.76 -12.78
CA ASP A 104 -16.81 -10.11 -12.55
C ASP A 104 -15.78 -11.01 -11.84
N PRO A 105 -16.02 -11.39 -10.56
CA PRO A 105 -15.11 -12.26 -9.81
C PRO A 105 -14.86 -13.63 -10.48
N ALA A 106 -15.86 -14.17 -11.18
CA ALA A 106 -15.73 -15.45 -11.85
C ALA A 106 -14.78 -15.33 -13.06
N VAL A 107 -14.80 -14.20 -13.76
CA VAL A 107 -13.83 -13.98 -14.85
C VAL A 107 -12.43 -13.75 -14.29
N VAL A 108 -12.29 -12.96 -13.23
CA VAL A 108 -10.97 -12.75 -12.59
C VAL A 108 -10.36 -14.07 -12.14
N SER A 109 -11.16 -14.98 -11.57
CA SER A 109 -10.70 -16.34 -11.22
C SER A 109 -10.19 -17.10 -12.45
N ARG A 110 -10.94 -17.09 -13.55
CA ARG A 110 -10.51 -17.73 -14.81
C ARG A 110 -9.24 -17.09 -15.37
N LEU A 111 -9.10 -15.77 -15.29
CA LEU A 111 -7.87 -15.09 -15.72
C LEU A 111 -6.65 -15.52 -14.89
N MET A 112 -6.82 -15.74 -13.58
CA MET A 112 -5.74 -16.27 -12.73
C MET A 112 -5.31 -17.68 -13.14
N GLU A 113 -6.23 -18.50 -13.64
CA GLU A 113 -5.96 -19.87 -14.06
C GLU A 113 -5.42 -19.94 -15.50
N GLU A 114 -6.02 -19.19 -16.41
CA GLU A 114 -5.84 -19.35 -17.85
C GLU A 114 -4.88 -18.32 -18.46
N ALA A 115 -4.59 -17.21 -17.79
CA ALA A 115 -3.71 -16.14 -18.29
C ALA A 115 -2.43 -16.02 -17.43
N PRO A 116 -1.35 -16.74 -17.77
CA PRO A 116 -0.13 -16.80 -16.96
C PRO A 116 0.49 -15.45 -16.64
N ARG A 117 0.42 -14.48 -17.57
CA ARG A 117 0.92 -13.11 -17.35
C ARG A 117 0.09 -12.33 -16.33
N PHE A 118 -1.25 -12.49 -16.38
CA PHE A 118 -2.13 -11.89 -15.41
C PHE A 118 -1.83 -12.41 -14.00
N ALA A 119 -1.76 -13.74 -13.87
CA ALA A 119 -1.44 -14.41 -12.61
C ALA A 119 -0.05 -14.04 -12.08
N LEU A 120 0.96 -13.98 -12.95
CA LEU A 120 2.31 -13.55 -12.59
C LEU A 120 2.33 -12.12 -12.07
N GLY A 121 1.70 -11.19 -12.79
CA GLY A 121 1.63 -9.78 -12.39
C GLY A 121 0.93 -9.60 -11.03
N GLN A 122 -0.19 -10.29 -10.81
CA GLN A 122 -0.89 -10.28 -9.53
C GLN A 122 -0.07 -10.90 -8.41
N GLY A 123 0.61 -12.03 -8.68
CA GLY A 123 1.50 -12.67 -7.72
C GLY A 123 2.65 -11.74 -7.29
N LEU A 124 3.26 -11.03 -8.25
CA LEU A 124 4.31 -10.04 -7.97
C LEU A 124 3.79 -8.86 -7.17
N LEU A 125 2.61 -8.34 -7.49
CA LEU A 125 1.95 -7.27 -6.72
C LEU A 125 1.79 -7.67 -5.25
N TYR A 126 1.15 -8.82 -5.00
CA TYR A 126 0.93 -9.31 -3.63
C TYR A 126 2.25 -9.60 -2.91
N LEU A 127 3.22 -10.18 -3.60
CA LEU A 127 4.53 -10.45 -3.02
C LEU A 127 5.23 -9.17 -2.55
N VAL A 128 5.22 -8.11 -3.35
CA VAL A 128 5.82 -6.81 -2.98
C VAL A 128 5.12 -6.21 -1.77
N LEU A 129 3.77 -6.22 -1.75
CA LEU A 129 2.99 -5.71 -0.62
C LEU A 129 3.23 -6.51 0.67
N ILE A 130 3.25 -7.83 0.58
CA ILE A 130 3.51 -8.73 1.72
C ILE A 130 4.93 -8.53 2.23
N ALA A 131 5.92 -8.47 1.35
CA ALA A 131 7.31 -8.23 1.72
C ALA A 131 7.48 -6.88 2.42
N GLN A 132 6.84 -5.82 1.91
CA GLN A 132 6.84 -4.51 2.56
C GLN A 132 6.14 -4.54 3.93
N PHE A 133 4.98 -5.19 4.02
CA PHE A 133 4.27 -5.35 5.30
C PHE A 133 5.18 -6.03 6.34
N PHE A 134 5.80 -7.15 5.99
CA PHE A 134 6.69 -7.86 6.92
C PHE A 134 7.93 -7.04 7.26
N LEU A 135 8.52 -6.32 6.30
CA LEU A 135 9.62 -5.40 6.57
C LEU A 135 9.22 -4.38 7.65
N PHE A 136 8.06 -3.72 7.51
CA PHE A 136 7.61 -2.70 8.44
C PHE A 136 7.12 -3.26 9.78
N ALA A 137 6.49 -4.44 9.76
CA ALA A 137 5.96 -5.10 10.95
C ALA A 137 7.06 -5.76 11.79
N LEU A 138 8.15 -6.25 11.17
CA LEU A 138 9.18 -7.01 11.90
C LEU A 138 10.39 -6.14 12.24
N LYS A 139 10.85 -5.29 11.32
CA LYS A 139 12.09 -4.53 11.50
C LYS A 139 11.92 -3.41 12.55
N PRO A 140 12.73 -3.41 13.63
CA PRO A 140 12.75 -2.30 14.58
C PRO A 140 13.26 -1.00 13.92
N GLY A 141 12.87 0.13 14.50
CA GLY A 141 13.44 1.43 14.15
C GLY A 141 14.78 1.70 14.86
N ASP A 142 15.45 2.75 14.41
CA ASP A 142 16.61 3.35 15.05
C ASP A 142 16.24 3.90 16.44
N ARG A 143 17.13 3.72 17.41
CA ARG A 143 16.91 4.22 18.77
C ARG A 143 17.34 5.68 18.88
N GLY A 144 16.63 6.45 19.71
CA GLY A 144 16.95 7.85 19.95
C GLY A 144 16.61 8.74 18.76
N ARG A 145 17.13 9.96 18.76
CA ARG A 145 16.94 10.92 17.67
C ARG A 145 17.79 10.54 16.45
N ASN A 146 17.22 10.66 15.26
CA ASN A 146 17.97 10.57 14.00
C ASN A 146 17.71 11.82 13.14
N ARG A 147 18.22 11.85 11.90
CA ARG A 147 18.08 13.01 10.99
C ARG A 147 16.63 13.33 10.58
N TYR A 148 15.69 12.42 10.84
CA TYR A 148 14.29 12.54 10.44
C TYR A 148 13.35 12.85 11.61
N GLY A 149 13.88 13.06 12.81
CA GLY A 149 13.07 13.42 13.97
C GLY A 149 13.47 12.69 15.25
N ASN A 150 12.72 12.99 16.31
CA ASN A 150 12.91 12.37 17.63
C ASN A 150 12.53 10.88 17.62
N ASP A 151 12.88 10.15 18.69
CA ASP A 151 12.46 8.76 18.84
C ASP A 151 10.92 8.69 18.97
N PRO A 152 10.21 7.99 18.07
CA PRO A 152 8.75 7.89 18.12
C PRO A 152 8.22 7.14 19.35
N LEU A 153 9.08 6.48 20.14
CA LEU A 153 8.70 5.81 21.38
C LEU A 153 8.90 6.68 22.63
N ASN A 154 9.55 7.85 22.52
CA ASN A 154 9.86 8.70 23.68
C ASN A 154 8.62 9.17 24.47
N ASP A 155 7.51 9.44 23.78
CA ASP A 155 6.26 9.91 24.39
C ASP A 155 5.18 8.81 24.48
N GLY A 156 5.52 7.57 24.11
CA GLY A 156 4.64 6.41 24.13
C GLY A 156 3.57 6.34 23.02
N ARG A 157 3.40 7.42 22.22
CA ARG A 157 2.38 7.50 21.14
C ARG A 157 2.77 6.67 19.93
N GLY A 158 4.07 6.47 19.71
CA GLY A 158 4.58 5.71 18.57
C GLY A 158 4.80 6.54 17.31
N PHE A 159 4.77 7.87 17.43
CA PHE A 159 4.94 8.84 16.36
C PHE A 159 5.83 10.00 16.84
N ALA A 160 6.68 10.53 15.97
CA ALA A 160 7.45 11.74 16.24
C ALA A 160 7.59 12.56 14.97
N ASP A 161 7.62 13.89 15.13
CA ASP A 161 8.03 14.83 14.08
C ASP A 161 9.55 15.06 14.14
#